data_AF-J9ETK5-F1
#
_entry.id   AF-J9ETK5-F1
#
_cell.length_a   1.000
_cell.length_b   1.000
_cell.length_c   1.000
_cell.angle_alpha   90.00
_cell.angle_beta   90.00
_cell.angle_gamma   90.00
#
_symmetry.space_group_name_H-M   'P 1'
#
loop_
_entity.id
_entity.type
_entity.pdbx_description
1 polymer ?
#
loop_
_entity_poly.entity_id
_entity_poly.type
_entity_poly.pdbx_seq_one_letter_code
_entity_poly.pdbx_strand_id
1 'polypeptide(L)'
;MKTFVWDFILLDFPGVYGDLKCLRLCGVFDYLAGHFKDVDTEKYLLHDRFATDLPEMQTLAVYDDGRYVYWRDEPNTKKPLIVHVDNAEHYPKCVIVGAVDPFYMIAHLVGKTLRVEYRNFFSKDWIEGYKMFTANVKTIAKSRKNETVGLPFHGMGIYVKVVNDIGYRPLKEKTGELKNIINLVATTDNEDIKQKKMEKITEIVSCIQFANDEKDFGMGLEFGHDIFWSNHNFFDKMAGKILTMAYKLLDREAFARILEVHMPIRRNISTDL
;
A
#
# COMPACT_ATOMS: atom_id res chain seq x y z
N MET A 1 21.57 24.73 -17.02
CA MET A 1 20.59 23.78 -16.44
C MET A 1 19.44 24.64 -15.93
N LYS A 2 18.32 24.69 -16.65
CA LYS A 2 17.21 25.62 -16.33
C LYS A 2 16.41 25.04 -15.17
N THR A 3 16.46 25.71 -14.04
CA THR A 3 15.55 25.55 -12.90
C THR A 3 14.12 25.78 -13.39
N PHE A 4 13.29 24.74 -13.34
CA PHE A 4 11.83 24.89 -13.44
C PHE A 4 11.34 25.36 -12.07
N VAL A 5 11.20 26.68 -11.92
CA VAL A 5 10.49 27.29 -10.80
C VAL A 5 9.03 27.38 -11.22
N TRP A 6 8.15 26.65 -10.56
CA TRP A 6 6.71 26.66 -10.82
C TRP A 6 6.07 27.78 -9.98
N ASP A 7 6.11 29.02 -10.48
CA ASP A 7 5.34 30.12 -9.89
C ASP A 7 3.87 29.99 -10.33
N PHE A 8 3.09 29.19 -9.59
CA PHE A 8 1.63 29.16 -9.72
C PHE A 8 1.02 30.36 -8.98
N ILE A 9 0.64 31.38 -9.75
CA ILE A 9 -0.15 32.52 -9.28
C ILE A 9 -1.48 32.03 -8.69
N LEU A 10 -1.82 32.58 -7.52
CA LEU A 10 -3.01 32.36 -6.69
C LEU A 10 -4.32 32.60 -7.46
N LEU A 11 -4.87 31.54 -8.04
CA LEU A 11 -6.28 31.46 -8.44
C LEU A 11 -6.89 30.24 -7.73
N ASP A 12 -7.92 30.48 -6.92
CA ASP A 12 -8.75 29.43 -6.31
C ASP A 12 -9.49 28.66 -7.41
N PHE A 13 -9.11 27.39 -7.61
CA PHE A 13 -9.77 26.49 -8.56
C PHE A 13 -10.45 25.35 -7.78
N PRO A 14 -11.79 25.24 -7.80
CA PRO A 14 -12.46 24.13 -7.14
C PRO A 14 -12.41 22.83 -7.99
N GLY A 15 -11.97 21.73 -7.37
CA GLY A 15 -11.88 20.37 -7.92
C GLY A 15 -10.47 19.95 -8.39
N VAL A 16 -10.32 18.71 -8.88
CA VAL A 16 -9.23 18.04 -9.67
C VAL A 16 -7.83 18.69 -9.79
N TYR A 17 -7.76 20.00 -10.03
CA TYR A 17 -6.50 20.74 -10.14
C TYR A 17 -6.01 21.33 -8.81
N GLY A 18 -6.86 21.43 -7.78
CA GLY A 18 -6.41 21.62 -6.40
C GLY A 18 -5.48 20.49 -5.98
N ASP A 19 -5.90 19.25 -6.24
CA ASP A 19 -5.11 18.05 -5.96
C ASP A 19 -3.76 18.05 -6.68
N LEU A 20 -3.71 18.54 -7.93
CA LEU A 20 -2.46 18.68 -8.69
C LEU A 20 -1.54 19.78 -8.12
N LYS A 21 -2.09 20.84 -7.52
CA LYS A 21 -1.27 21.88 -6.86
C LYS A 21 -0.60 21.37 -5.60
N CYS A 22 -1.27 20.50 -4.85
CA CYS A 22 -0.76 19.91 -3.62
C CYS A 22 0.04 18.62 -3.87
N LEU A 23 0.17 18.18 -5.14
CA LEU A 23 0.91 16.98 -5.48
C LEU A 23 2.42 17.19 -5.32
N ARG A 24 3.02 16.50 -4.35
CA ARG A 24 4.47 16.44 -4.14
C ARG A 24 4.99 15.08 -4.57
N LEU A 25 5.97 15.07 -5.49
CA LEU A 25 6.72 13.85 -5.81
C LEU A 25 7.65 13.50 -4.64
N CYS A 26 7.76 12.21 -4.34
CA CYS A 26 8.39 11.66 -3.14
C CYS A 26 9.40 10.56 -3.49
N GLY A 27 10.09 10.02 -2.48
CA GLY A 27 10.78 8.74 -2.59
C GLY A 27 11.97 8.81 -3.55
N VAL A 28 11.88 8.05 -4.64
CA VAL A 28 12.92 8.02 -5.68
C VAL A 28 13.11 9.37 -6.36
N PHE A 29 12.07 10.21 -6.43
CA PHE A 29 12.17 11.52 -7.06
C PHE A 29 12.99 12.50 -6.21
N ASP A 30 12.87 12.45 -4.89
CA ASP A 30 13.71 13.24 -3.99
C ASP A 30 15.17 12.82 -4.04
N TYR A 31 15.43 11.52 -4.17
CA TYR A 31 16.79 11.02 -4.41
C TYR A 31 17.36 11.54 -5.75
N LEU A 32 16.59 11.44 -6.84
CA LEU A 32 17.01 11.91 -8.17
C LEU A 32 17.19 13.44 -8.23
N ALA A 33 16.38 14.19 -7.49
CA ALA A 33 16.53 15.64 -7.33
C ALA A 33 17.73 16.02 -6.45
N GLY A 34 18.33 15.04 -5.75
CA GLY A 34 19.44 15.26 -4.83
C GLY A 34 19.02 15.86 -3.48
N HIS A 35 17.73 15.86 -3.16
CA HIS A 35 17.17 16.35 -1.90
C HIS A 35 17.40 15.38 -0.74
N PHE A 36 17.53 14.09 -1.03
CA PHE A 36 17.77 13.05 -0.03
C PHE A 36 19.11 12.34 -0.27
N LYS A 37 20.09 12.64 0.59
CA LYS A 37 21.41 12.01 0.59
C LYS A 37 21.72 11.57 2.01
N ASP A 38 21.72 10.27 2.25
CA ASP A 38 22.12 9.70 3.54
C ASP A 38 23.19 8.63 3.33
N VAL A 39 24.09 8.52 4.29
CA VAL A 39 25.09 7.44 4.34
C VAL A 39 24.47 6.14 4.83
N ASP A 40 23.40 6.23 5.62
CA ASP A 40 22.64 5.08 6.09
C ASP A 40 21.64 4.64 5.01
N THR A 41 21.95 3.52 4.36
CA THR A 41 21.12 2.92 3.32
C THR A 41 19.73 2.49 3.82
N GLU A 42 19.56 2.27 5.13
CA GLU A 42 18.27 1.84 5.69
C GLU A 42 17.26 2.97 5.76
N LYS A 43 17.72 4.22 5.87
CA LYS A 43 16.82 5.38 5.81
C LYS A 43 16.16 5.54 4.45
N TYR A 44 16.80 5.08 3.38
CA TYR A 44 16.16 5.00 2.06
C TYR A 44 15.00 4.01 2.03
N LEU A 45 15.05 2.96 2.85
CA LEU A 45 13.92 2.05 2.97
C LEU A 45 12.73 2.77 3.57
N LEU A 46 12.92 3.76 4.45
CA LEU A 46 11.86 4.42 5.20
C LEU A 46 11.44 5.79 4.66
N HIS A 47 12.22 6.37 3.73
CA HIS A 47 11.96 7.69 3.16
C HIS A 47 10.54 7.78 2.56
N ASP A 48 9.75 8.75 3.02
CA ASP A 48 8.34 8.98 2.68
C ASP A 48 7.39 7.77 2.92
N ARG A 49 7.75 6.80 3.78
CA ARG A 49 6.80 5.76 4.21
C ARG A 49 5.81 6.30 5.23
N PHE A 50 4.59 5.81 5.15
CA PHE A 50 3.53 6.04 6.11
C PHE A 50 3.37 4.84 7.04
N ALA A 51 2.80 5.05 8.22
CA ALA A 51 2.51 3.97 9.18
C ALA A 51 1.63 2.85 8.58
N THR A 52 0.85 3.14 7.55
CA THR A 52 0.00 2.16 6.85
C THR A 52 0.65 1.56 5.60
N ASP A 53 1.89 1.94 5.25
CA ASP A 53 2.60 1.36 4.11
C ASP A 53 3.13 -0.03 4.44
N LEU A 54 2.54 -1.03 3.78
CA LEU A 54 3.08 -2.38 3.75
C LEU A 54 4.42 -2.42 3.00
N PRO A 55 5.28 -3.42 3.21
CA PRO A 55 6.54 -3.56 2.49
C PRO A 55 6.44 -3.58 0.96
N GLU A 56 5.31 -4.03 0.41
CA GLU A 56 5.01 -3.99 -1.03
C GLU A 56 4.89 -2.55 -1.59
N MET A 57 4.62 -1.58 -0.71
CA MET A 57 4.36 -0.20 -1.07
C MET A 57 5.66 0.60 -1.12
N GLN A 58 5.82 1.43 -2.14
CA GLN A 58 6.87 2.44 -2.23
C GLN A 58 6.25 3.76 -2.67
N THR A 59 6.22 4.75 -1.77
CA THR A 59 5.62 6.06 -2.02
C THR A 59 6.27 6.77 -3.21
N LEU A 60 5.43 7.29 -4.10
CA LEU A 60 5.82 8.04 -5.30
C LEU A 60 5.40 9.50 -5.22
N ALA A 61 4.23 9.75 -4.66
CA ALA A 61 3.70 11.09 -4.55
C ALA A 61 2.66 11.16 -3.43
N VAL A 62 2.50 12.34 -2.84
CA VAL A 62 1.50 12.65 -1.82
C VAL A 62 0.71 13.89 -2.25
N TYR A 63 -0.54 13.98 -1.81
CA TYR A 63 -1.40 15.16 -1.95
C TYR A 63 -2.45 15.15 -0.82
N ASP A 64 -3.32 16.16 -0.77
CA ASP A 64 -4.23 16.38 0.37
C ASP A 64 -5.13 15.18 0.72
N ASP A 65 -5.62 14.42 -0.27
CA ASP A 65 -6.55 13.31 -0.03
C ASP A 65 -5.86 11.93 0.02
N GLY A 66 -4.54 11.85 -0.16
CA GLY A 66 -3.86 10.56 -0.10
C GLY A 66 -2.45 10.54 -0.67
N ARG A 67 -2.03 9.32 -1.00
CA ARG A 67 -0.73 9.07 -1.61
C ARG A 67 -0.83 8.04 -2.73
N TYR A 68 0.14 8.11 -3.62
CA TYR A 68 0.36 7.13 -4.67
C TYR A 68 1.60 6.33 -4.34
N VAL A 69 1.50 5.01 -4.48
CA VAL A 69 2.59 4.07 -4.25
C VAL A 69 2.78 3.17 -5.45
N TYR A 70 4.03 2.77 -5.71
CA TYR A 70 4.26 1.51 -6.42
C TYR A 70 3.90 0.35 -5.49
N TRP A 71 3.17 -0.62 -6.02
CA TRP A 71 2.93 -1.91 -5.37
C TRP A 71 3.70 -3.01 -6.10
N ARG A 72 4.56 -3.72 -5.37
CA ARG A 72 5.31 -4.88 -5.86
C ARG A 72 4.96 -6.09 -5.02
N ASP A 73 4.47 -7.16 -5.63
CA ASP A 73 4.22 -8.41 -4.92
C ASP A 73 5.50 -9.13 -4.51
N GLU A 74 6.56 -8.93 -5.27
CA GLU A 74 7.90 -9.43 -4.98
C GLU A 74 8.89 -8.28 -5.08
N PRO A 75 9.96 -8.24 -4.27
CA PRO A 75 10.88 -7.10 -4.25
C PRO A 75 11.47 -6.74 -5.63
N ASN A 76 11.71 -7.76 -6.46
CA ASN A 76 12.38 -7.64 -7.75
C ASN A 76 11.43 -7.49 -8.94
N THR A 77 10.10 -7.39 -8.72
CA THR A 77 9.11 -7.25 -9.80
C THR A 77 9.40 -6.00 -10.62
N LYS A 78 9.65 -6.13 -11.93
CA LYS A 78 9.95 -4.96 -12.81
C LYS A 78 8.73 -4.14 -13.24
N LYS A 79 7.53 -4.69 -13.05
CA LYS A 79 6.26 -4.09 -13.48
C LYS A 79 5.33 -3.87 -12.28
N PRO A 80 5.67 -2.93 -11.37
CA PRO A 80 4.78 -2.60 -10.25
C PRO A 80 3.44 -2.05 -10.75
N LEU A 81 2.41 -2.22 -9.94
CA LEU A 81 1.17 -1.48 -10.09
C LEU A 81 1.33 -0.09 -9.48
N ILE A 82 0.56 0.88 -9.94
CA ILE A 82 0.38 2.14 -9.22
C ILE A 82 -0.96 2.09 -8.51
N VAL A 83 -0.90 2.41 -7.22
CA VAL A 83 -2.00 2.27 -6.28
C VAL A 83 -2.17 3.59 -5.55
N HIS A 84 -3.42 4.06 -5.44
CA HIS A 84 -3.80 5.17 -4.60
C HIS A 84 -4.24 4.65 -3.23
N VAL A 85 -3.76 5.27 -2.16
CA VAL A 85 -4.14 5.00 -0.78
C VAL A 85 -4.63 6.31 -0.15
N ASP A 86 -5.84 6.29 0.43
CA ASP A 86 -6.37 7.47 1.13
C ASP A 86 -5.71 7.69 2.50
N ASN A 87 -6.06 8.81 3.14
CA ASN A 87 -5.50 9.24 4.42
C ASN A 87 -6.22 8.66 5.65
N ALA A 88 -7.09 7.66 5.50
CA ALA A 88 -7.79 7.11 6.65
C ALA A 88 -6.80 6.39 7.59
N GLU A 89 -6.90 6.67 8.89
CA GLU A 89 -6.01 6.10 9.90
C GLU A 89 -6.15 4.57 9.97
N HIS A 90 -7.38 4.06 9.97
CA HIS A 90 -7.68 2.64 10.05
C HIS A 90 -8.31 2.14 8.75
N TYR A 91 -7.77 1.04 8.23
CA TYR A 91 -8.25 0.40 7.01
C TYR A 91 -8.32 1.35 5.80
N PRO A 92 -7.23 2.07 5.46
CA PRO A 92 -7.27 3.01 4.36
C PRO A 92 -7.74 2.37 3.06
N LYS A 93 -8.48 3.14 2.28
CA LYS A 93 -9.00 2.67 1.00
C LYS A 93 -7.86 2.62 0.00
N CYS A 94 -7.75 1.48 -0.65
CA CYS A 94 -6.69 1.18 -1.60
C CYS A 94 -7.31 0.91 -2.98
N VAL A 95 -6.81 1.57 -4.02
CA VAL A 95 -7.35 1.47 -5.38
C VAL A 95 -6.22 1.39 -6.39
N ILE A 96 -6.27 0.39 -7.28
CA ILE A 96 -5.35 0.30 -8.42
C ILE A 96 -5.72 1.41 -9.40
N VAL A 97 -4.77 2.31 -9.67
CA VAL A 97 -4.95 3.44 -10.60
C VAL A 97 -4.15 3.27 -11.88
N GLY A 98 -3.20 2.32 -11.93
CA GLY A 98 -2.36 2.14 -13.10
C GLY A 98 -1.36 1.00 -13.07
N ALA A 99 -0.57 0.93 -14.13
CA ALA A 99 0.62 0.08 -14.25
C ALA A 99 1.87 0.92 -13.95
N VAL A 100 3.06 0.46 -14.37
CA VAL A 100 4.37 1.04 -14.02
C VAL A 100 4.56 2.53 -14.37
N ASP A 101 3.82 3.08 -15.33
CA ASP A 101 3.99 4.47 -15.79
C ASP A 101 3.41 5.50 -14.79
N PRO A 102 4.23 6.37 -14.17
CA PRO A 102 3.78 7.40 -13.24
C PRO A 102 2.65 8.30 -13.76
N PHE A 103 2.48 8.44 -15.08
CA PHE A 103 1.40 9.24 -15.65
C PHE A 103 -0.01 8.71 -15.36
N TYR A 104 -0.15 7.46 -14.92
CA TYR A 104 -1.42 6.97 -14.38
C TYR A 104 -1.88 7.76 -13.15
N MET A 105 -0.96 8.25 -12.30
CA MET A 105 -1.31 9.10 -11.15
C MET A 105 -1.95 10.41 -11.61
N ILE A 106 -1.32 11.05 -12.60
CA ILE A 106 -1.83 12.30 -13.18
C ILE A 106 -3.18 12.07 -13.85
N ALA A 107 -3.32 10.98 -14.61
CA ALA A 107 -4.59 10.63 -15.24
C ALA A 107 -5.70 10.35 -14.21
N HIS A 108 -5.37 9.72 -13.08
CA HIS A 108 -6.30 9.49 -11.98
C HIS A 108 -6.77 10.81 -11.35
N LEU A 109 -5.85 11.73 -11.06
CA LEU A 109 -6.17 13.07 -10.55
C LEU A 109 -7.05 13.84 -11.53
N VAL A 110 -6.68 13.89 -12.82
CA VAL A 110 -7.46 14.57 -13.86
C VAL A 110 -8.87 13.97 -14.02
N GLY A 111 -9.01 12.67 -13.76
CA GLY A 111 -10.28 11.96 -13.71
C GLY A 111 -10.70 11.39 -15.06
N LYS A 112 -12.00 11.48 -15.41
CA LYS A 112 -12.55 10.86 -16.64
C LYS A 112 -12.37 11.70 -17.90
N THR A 113 -12.33 13.02 -17.76
CA THR A 113 -12.35 13.96 -18.88
C THR A 113 -11.33 15.07 -18.65
N LEU A 114 -10.32 15.13 -19.53
CA LEU A 114 -9.41 16.26 -19.61
C LEU A 114 -10.14 17.48 -20.18
N ARG A 115 -10.43 18.49 -19.35
CA ARG A 115 -11.10 19.71 -19.82
C ARG A 115 -10.18 20.52 -20.73
N VAL A 116 -10.77 21.18 -21.72
CA VAL A 116 -10.04 21.90 -22.79
C VAL A 116 -9.15 23.00 -22.21
N GLU A 117 -9.64 23.73 -21.21
CA GLU A 117 -8.94 24.83 -20.55
C GLU A 117 -7.60 24.41 -19.90
N TYR A 118 -7.42 23.13 -19.57
CA TYR A 118 -6.21 22.61 -18.91
C TYR A 118 -5.27 21.86 -19.85
N ARG A 119 -5.61 21.71 -21.14
CA ARG A 119 -4.76 21.00 -22.09
C ARG A 119 -3.37 21.63 -22.21
N ASN A 120 -3.26 22.94 -22.01
CA ASN A 120 -1.99 23.66 -22.09
C ASN A 120 -0.98 23.28 -20.98
N PHE A 121 -1.42 22.61 -19.91
CA PHE A 121 -0.52 22.11 -18.85
C PHE A 121 0.19 20.80 -19.22
N PHE A 122 -0.26 20.12 -20.26
CA PHE A 122 0.23 18.79 -20.63
C PHE A 122 0.88 18.78 -22.00
N SER A 123 1.86 17.90 -22.20
CA SER A 123 2.45 17.70 -23.53
C SER A 123 1.43 17.09 -24.50
N LYS A 124 1.63 17.32 -25.81
CA LYS A 124 0.79 16.72 -26.85
C LYS A 124 0.74 15.19 -26.72
N ASP A 125 1.89 14.56 -26.54
CA ASP A 125 2.02 13.11 -26.37
C ASP A 125 1.20 12.58 -25.19
N TRP A 126 1.21 13.30 -24.06
CA TRP A 126 0.41 12.90 -22.90
C TRP A 126 -1.09 13.04 -23.16
N ILE A 127 -1.52 14.11 -23.82
CA ILE A 127 -2.93 14.33 -24.17
C ILE A 127 -3.43 13.23 -25.11
N GLU A 128 -2.61 12.83 -26.08
CA GLU A 128 -2.90 11.73 -27.00
C GLU A 128 -2.99 10.38 -26.26
N GLY A 129 -2.11 10.15 -25.27
CA GLY A 129 -2.11 8.96 -24.42
C GLY A 129 -3.16 8.93 -23.30
N TYR A 130 -3.74 10.07 -22.92
CA TYR A 130 -4.62 10.20 -21.74
C TYR A 130 -5.80 9.20 -21.72
N LYS A 131 -6.45 8.99 -22.86
CA LYS A 131 -7.57 8.04 -22.98
C LYS A 131 -7.13 6.59 -22.70
N MET A 132 -5.90 6.24 -23.05
CA MET A 132 -5.34 4.92 -22.76
C MET A 132 -5.14 4.73 -21.26
N PHE A 133 -4.59 5.72 -20.55
CA PHE A 133 -4.39 5.65 -19.11
C PHE A 133 -5.70 5.39 -18.37
N THR A 134 -6.76 6.11 -18.72
CA THR A 134 -8.08 5.93 -18.06
C THR A 134 -8.79 4.63 -18.46
N ALA A 135 -8.68 4.19 -19.72
CA ALA A 135 -9.33 2.97 -20.20
C ALA A 135 -8.70 1.68 -19.64
N ASN A 136 -7.37 1.65 -19.49
CA ASN A 136 -6.65 0.43 -19.14
C ASN A 136 -6.79 0.01 -17.67
N VAL A 137 -7.16 0.93 -16.77
CA VAL A 137 -7.24 0.65 -15.32
C VAL A 137 -8.14 -0.54 -15.01
N LYS A 138 -9.30 -0.65 -15.68
CA LYS A 138 -10.23 -1.77 -15.47
C LYS A 138 -9.62 -3.11 -15.87
N THR A 139 -8.88 -3.14 -16.97
CA THR A 139 -8.19 -4.34 -17.45
C THR A 139 -7.07 -4.73 -16.49
N ILE A 140 -6.29 -3.77 -16.00
CA ILE A 140 -5.23 -3.99 -15.01
C ILE A 140 -5.81 -4.57 -13.72
N ALA A 141 -6.87 -3.96 -13.18
CA ALA A 141 -7.54 -4.45 -11.98
C ALA A 141 -8.17 -5.84 -12.16
N LYS A 142 -8.64 -6.17 -13.37
CA LYS A 142 -9.14 -7.51 -13.69
C LYS A 142 -8.00 -8.54 -13.77
N SER A 143 -6.87 -8.20 -14.38
CA SER A 143 -5.68 -9.07 -14.42
C SER A 143 -5.22 -9.39 -13.01
N ARG A 144 -5.12 -8.35 -12.17
CA ARG A 144 -4.75 -8.47 -10.76
C ARG A 144 -5.58 -9.54 -10.03
N LYS A 145 -6.91 -9.50 -10.17
CA LYS A 145 -7.82 -10.45 -9.52
C LYS A 145 -7.60 -11.90 -9.94
N ASN A 146 -7.08 -12.15 -11.14
CA ASN A 146 -6.79 -13.50 -11.63
C ASN A 146 -5.42 -14.00 -11.16
N GLU A 147 -4.52 -13.08 -10.78
CA GLU A 147 -3.15 -13.38 -10.36
C GLU A 147 -3.05 -13.54 -8.84
N THR A 148 -4.06 -13.10 -8.08
CA THR A 148 -4.05 -13.12 -6.62
C THR A 148 -5.01 -14.09 -5.99
N VAL A 149 -4.74 -14.36 -4.72
CA VAL A 149 -5.58 -15.12 -3.81
C VAL A 149 -5.91 -14.27 -2.58
N GLY A 150 -6.86 -14.75 -1.77
CA GLY A 150 -7.27 -14.10 -0.53
C GLY A 150 -8.06 -12.80 -0.71
N LEU A 151 -8.59 -12.33 0.41
CA LEU A 151 -9.41 -11.13 0.52
C LEU A 151 -8.87 -10.24 1.65
N PRO A 152 -7.59 -9.83 1.60
CA PRO A 152 -7.01 -8.96 2.61
C PRO A 152 -7.75 -7.63 2.64
N PHE A 153 -7.70 -6.91 3.78
CA PHE A 153 -8.50 -5.73 4.03
C PHE A 153 -8.26 -4.56 3.07
N HIS A 154 -7.08 -4.50 2.46
CA HIS A 154 -6.76 -3.54 1.40
C HIS A 154 -7.42 -3.87 0.04
N GLY A 155 -7.99 -5.07 -0.12
CA GLY A 155 -8.85 -5.42 -1.25
C GLY A 155 -8.14 -5.71 -2.58
N MET A 156 -6.81 -5.78 -2.60
CA MET A 156 -6.04 -6.04 -3.83
C MET A 156 -5.67 -7.51 -4.06
N GLY A 157 -5.99 -8.38 -3.09
CA GLY A 157 -5.48 -9.75 -3.04
C GLY A 157 -3.98 -9.80 -2.77
N ILE A 158 -3.50 -10.97 -2.35
CA ILE A 158 -2.08 -11.27 -2.20
C ILE A 158 -1.62 -12.17 -3.35
N TYR A 159 -0.38 -11.96 -3.81
CA TYR A 159 0.24 -12.86 -4.76
C TYR A 159 1.14 -13.83 -4.00
N VAL A 160 0.92 -15.12 -4.16
CA VAL A 160 1.78 -16.21 -3.70
C VAL A 160 1.74 -17.33 -4.73
N LYS A 161 2.83 -18.09 -4.84
CA LYS A 161 2.88 -19.22 -5.77
C LYS A 161 2.07 -20.38 -5.20
N VAL A 162 1.04 -20.82 -5.92
CA VAL A 162 0.24 -22.02 -5.58
C VAL A 162 0.54 -23.13 -6.59
N VAL A 163 1.00 -24.28 -6.12
CA VAL A 163 1.32 -25.45 -6.95
C VAL A 163 0.67 -26.67 -6.32
N ASN A 164 -0.18 -27.39 -7.07
CA ASN A 164 -0.92 -28.55 -6.59
C ASN A 164 -1.70 -28.25 -5.30
N ASP A 165 -2.39 -27.10 -5.26
CA ASP A 165 -3.17 -26.59 -4.11
C ASP A 165 -2.35 -26.32 -2.83
N ILE A 166 -1.02 -26.26 -2.93
CA ILE A 166 -0.11 -25.89 -1.83
C ILE A 166 0.43 -24.48 -2.08
N GLY A 167 0.40 -23.64 -1.05
CA GLY A 167 0.96 -22.28 -1.04
C GLY A 167 0.03 -21.26 -0.38
N TYR A 168 -1.28 -21.54 -0.34
CA TYR A 168 -2.29 -20.66 0.24
C TYR A 168 -3.48 -21.44 0.76
N ARG A 169 -3.92 -21.08 1.96
CA ARG A 169 -5.15 -21.53 2.58
C ARG A 169 -5.93 -20.33 3.09
N PRO A 170 -7.26 -20.25 2.83
CA PRO A 170 -8.05 -19.11 3.27
C PRO A 170 -8.25 -19.08 4.78
N LEU A 171 -8.38 -17.86 5.31
CA LEU A 171 -8.92 -17.63 6.66
C LEU A 171 -10.36 -18.15 6.75
N LYS A 172 -10.75 -18.64 7.92
CA LYS A 172 -12.11 -19.18 8.15
C LYS A 172 -13.12 -18.06 8.35
N GLU A 173 -12.67 -16.96 8.94
CA GLU A 173 -13.47 -15.79 9.27
C GLU A 173 -13.75 -14.95 8.02
N LYS A 174 -14.98 -14.45 7.91
CA LYS A 174 -15.32 -13.48 6.87
C LYS A 174 -14.70 -12.13 7.20
N THR A 175 -14.32 -11.35 6.18
CA THR A 175 -13.69 -10.03 6.32
C THR A 175 -14.38 -9.11 7.34
N GLY A 176 -15.72 -9.00 7.29
CA GLY A 176 -16.46 -8.14 8.22
C GLY A 176 -16.45 -8.63 9.67
N GLU A 177 -16.48 -9.95 9.87
CA GLU A 177 -16.35 -10.54 11.21
C GLU A 177 -14.94 -10.31 11.77
N LEU A 178 -13.91 -10.54 10.95
CA LEU A 178 -12.53 -10.39 11.38
C LEU A 178 -12.19 -8.93 11.73
N LYS A 179 -12.65 -7.96 10.94
CA LYS A 179 -12.54 -6.53 11.29
C LYS A 179 -13.19 -6.21 12.63
N ASN A 180 -14.36 -6.77 12.90
CA ASN A 180 -15.05 -6.58 14.18
C ASN A 180 -14.25 -7.18 15.35
N ILE A 181 -13.70 -8.40 15.19
CA ILE A 181 -12.85 -9.03 16.20
C ILE A 181 -11.63 -8.15 16.49
N ILE A 182 -10.90 -7.74 15.45
CA ILE A 182 -9.69 -6.90 15.57
C ILE A 182 -10.02 -5.57 16.26
N ASN A 183 -11.07 -4.88 15.82
CA ASN A 183 -11.46 -3.60 16.43
C ASN A 183 -11.82 -3.77 17.91
N LEU A 184 -12.63 -4.78 18.26
CA LEU A 184 -13.01 -5.01 19.65
C LEU A 184 -11.80 -5.28 20.54
N VAL A 185 -10.85 -6.10 20.09
CA VAL A 185 -9.60 -6.35 20.86
C VAL A 185 -8.82 -5.04 21.07
N ALA A 186 -8.72 -4.22 20.02
CA ALA A 186 -7.92 -3.00 20.06
C ALA A 186 -8.54 -1.86 20.88
N THR A 187 -9.87 -1.75 20.93
CA THR A 187 -10.54 -0.55 21.44
C THR A 187 -11.46 -0.77 22.63
N THR A 188 -11.79 -2.01 23.00
CA THR A 188 -12.70 -2.23 24.13
C THR A 188 -11.98 -2.11 25.48
N ASP A 189 -12.66 -1.50 26.45
CA ASP A 189 -12.24 -1.47 27.85
C ASP A 189 -12.77 -2.67 28.66
N ASN A 190 -13.64 -3.50 28.07
CA ASN A 190 -14.16 -4.70 28.72
C ASN A 190 -13.17 -5.86 28.56
N GLU A 191 -12.47 -6.19 29.64
CA GLU A 191 -11.45 -7.24 29.64
C GLU A 191 -11.98 -8.63 29.29
N ASP A 192 -13.21 -8.99 29.69
CA ASP A 192 -13.80 -10.29 29.32
C ASP A 192 -14.07 -10.39 27.81
N ILE A 193 -14.56 -9.30 27.20
CA ILE A 193 -14.77 -9.24 25.74
C ILE A 193 -13.43 -9.27 25.04
N LYS A 194 -12.46 -8.45 25.48
CA LYS A 194 -11.11 -8.40 24.93
C LYS A 194 -10.45 -9.77 24.95
N GLN A 195 -10.48 -10.46 26.08
CA GLN A 195 -9.93 -11.80 26.25
C GLN A 195 -10.57 -12.80 25.27
N LYS A 196 -11.90 -12.90 25.24
CA LYS A 196 -12.62 -13.82 24.33
C LYS A 196 -12.33 -13.57 22.86
N LYS A 197 -12.18 -12.30 22.46
CA LYS A 197 -11.83 -11.95 21.07
C LYS A 197 -10.36 -12.22 20.78
N MET A 198 -9.47 -12.02 21.75
CA MET A 198 -8.06 -12.34 21.63
C MET A 198 -7.79 -13.85 21.55
N GLU A 199 -8.61 -14.67 22.21
CA GLU A 199 -8.60 -16.13 22.06
C GLU A 199 -8.83 -16.51 20.58
N LYS A 200 -9.84 -15.93 19.92
CA LYS A 200 -10.07 -16.13 18.48
C LYS A 200 -8.87 -15.73 17.62
N ILE A 201 -8.23 -14.59 17.90
CA ILE A 201 -7.01 -14.16 17.18
C ILE A 201 -5.89 -15.19 17.38
N THR A 202 -5.73 -15.71 18.59
CA THR A 202 -4.70 -16.71 18.92
C THR A 202 -4.96 -18.05 18.22
N GLU A 203 -6.22 -18.45 18.06
CA GLU A 203 -6.63 -19.62 17.27
C GLU A 203 -6.25 -19.46 15.79
N ILE A 204 -6.47 -18.26 15.20
CA ILE A 204 -6.04 -17.95 13.83
C ILE A 204 -4.51 -18.07 13.72
N VAL A 205 -3.76 -17.48 14.66
CA VAL A 205 -2.29 -17.58 14.68
C VAL A 205 -1.81 -19.03 14.78
N SER A 206 -2.50 -19.88 15.55
CA SER A 206 -2.19 -21.30 15.65
C SER A 206 -2.45 -22.02 14.32
N CYS A 207 -3.56 -21.69 13.64
CA CYS A 207 -3.85 -22.22 12.30
C CYS A 207 -2.79 -21.79 11.27
N ILE A 208 -2.27 -20.57 11.37
CA ILE A 208 -1.18 -20.08 10.52
C ILE A 208 0.10 -20.89 10.74
N GLN A 209 0.42 -21.31 11.96
CA GLN A 209 1.59 -22.16 12.20
C GLN A 209 1.43 -23.52 11.51
N PHE A 210 0.26 -24.18 11.64
CA PHE A 210 0.00 -25.42 10.92
C PHE A 210 0.05 -25.23 9.40
N ALA A 211 -0.50 -24.14 8.88
CA ALA A 211 -0.41 -23.80 7.46
C ALA A 211 1.05 -23.62 7.01
N ASN A 212 1.88 -22.95 7.82
CA ASN A 212 3.31 -22.80 7.52
C ASN A 212 4.05 -24.14 7.48
N ASP A 213 3.79 -25.06 8.41
CA ASP A 213 4.39 -26.40 8.40
C ASP A 213 4.00 -27.18 7.13
N GLU A 214 2.81 -26.92 6.60
CA GLU A 214 2.26 -27.49 5.37
C GLU A 214 2.59 -26.66 4.11
N LYS A 215 3.43 -25.61 4.24
CA LYS A 215 3.87 -24.69 3.18
C LYS A 215 2.80 -23.78 2.58
N ASP A 216 1.65 -23.64 3.24
CA ASP A 216 0.59 -22.69 2.91
C ASP A 216 0.88 -21.28 3.47
N PHE A 217 2.06 -20.73 3.15
CA PHE A 217 2.57 -19.48 3.70
C PHE A 217 1.67 -18.25 3.44
N GLY A 218 0.85 -18.32 2.38
CA GLY A 218 -0.08 -17.25 2.03
C GLY A 218 -1.13 -16.94 3.12
N MET A 219 -1.49 -17.91 3.97
CA MET A 219 -2.44 -17.67 5.07
C MET A 219 -1.88 -16.67 6.09
N GLY A 220 -0.60 -16.85 6.44
CA GLY A 220 0.11 -15.93 7.33
C GLY A 220 0.31 -14.56 6.72
N LEU A 221 0.59 -14.50 5.41
CA LEU A 221 0.72 -13.24 4.68
C LEU A 221 -0.59 -12.45 4.68
N GLU A 222 -1.72 -13.07 4.34
CA GLU A 222 -3.04 -12.41 4.32
C GLU A 222 -3.41 -11.87 5.70
N PHE A 223 -3.36 -12.70 6.74
CA PHE A 223 -3.71 -12.26 8.09
C PHE A 223 -2.75 -11.18 8.61
N GLY A 224 -1.45 -11.31 8.31
CA GLY A 224 -0.46 -10.29 8.63
C GLY A 224 -0.77 -8.94 7.97
N HIS A 225 -1.16 -8.95 6.69
CA HIS A 225 -1.65 -7.76 5.99
C HIS A 225 -2.87 -7.18 6.70
N ASP A 226 -3.85 -8.00 7.08
CA ASP A 226 -5.08 -7.55 7.73
C ASP A 226 -4.82 -6.80 9.04
N ILE A 227 -4.03 -7.39 9.94
CA ILE A 227 -3.72 -6.75 11.22
C ILE A 227 -2.80 -5.53 11.05
N PHE A 228 -1.85 -5.57 10.11
CA PHE A 228 -1.02 -4.41 9.79
C PHE A 228 -1.88 -3.26 9.24
N TRP A 229 -2.75 -3.55 8.26
CA TRP A 229 -3.61 -2.59 7.57
C TRP A 229 -4.73 -2.03 8.46
N SER A 230 -5.09 -2.76 9.52
CA SER A 230 -5.97 -2.25 10.58
C SER A 230 -5.39 -1.03 11.29
N ASN A 231 -4.06 -0.90 11.28
CA ASN A 231 -3.29 0.18 11.88
C ASN A 231 -3.50 0.37 13.40
N HIS A 232 -4.03 -0.62 14.12
CA HIS A 232 -4.13 -0.58 15.58
C HIS A 232 -2.79 -0.88 16.25
N ASN A 233 -2.32 0.02 17.12
CA ASN A 233 -1.04 -0.12 17.83
C ASN A 233 -0.96 -1.44 18.61
N PHE A 234 -2.07 -1.87 19.22
CA PHE A 234 -2.17 -3.15 19.94
C PHE A 234 -1.60 -4.34 19.16
N PHE A 235 -1.77 -4.35 17.83
CA PHE A 235 -1.35 -5.46 16.98
C PHE A 235 0.04 -5.29 16.35
N ASP A 236 0.75 -4.18 16.56
CA ASP A 236 2.02 -3.92 15.87
C ASP A 236 3.03 -5.04 16.04
N LYS A 237 3.26 -5.47 17.29
CA LYS A 237 4.21 -6.55 17.57
C LYS A 237 3.81 -7.86 16.89
N MET A 238 2.52 -8.14 16.79
CA MET A 238 2.00 -9.33 16.14
C MET A 238 2.14 -9.24 14.62
N ALA A 239 1.72 -8.11 14.03
CA ALA A 239 1.84 -7.80 12.62
C ALA A 239 3.30 -7.95 12.15
N GLY A 240 4.23 -7.31 12.87
CA GLY A 240 5.66 -7.41 12.59
C GLY A 240 6.16 -8.86 12.57
N LYS A 241 5.82 -9.66 13.59
CA LYS A 241 6.27 -11.06 13.66
C LYS A 241 5.68 -11.94 12.55
N ILE A 242 4.37 -11.86 12.33
CA ILE A 242 3.68 -12.71 11.35
C ILE A 242 4.17 -12.38 9.94
N LEU A 243 4.25 -11.09 9.60
CA LEU A 243 4.70 -10.66 8.29
C LEU A 243 6.18 -10.95 8.05
N THR A 244 7.07 -10.67 9.01
CA THR A 244 8.49 -11.02 8.86
C THR A 244 8.66 -12.52 8.61
N MET A 245 7.91 -13.37 9.31
CA MET A 245 7.92 -14.82 9.08
C MET A 245 7.42 -15.17 7.68
N ALA A 246 6.24 -14.66 7.28
CA ALA A 246 5.64 -14.93 5.99
C ALA A 246 6.56 -14.51 4.82
N TYR A 247 7.15 -13.32 4.89
CA TYR A 247 8.10 -12.85 3.87
C TYR A 247 9.35 -13.72 3.79
N LYS A 248 9.90 -14.17 4.93
CA LYS A 248 11.06 -15.08 4.93
C LYS A 248 10.72 -16.44 4.33
N LEU A 249 9.55 -17.00 4.65
CA LEU A 249 9.10 -18.28 4.08
C LEU A 249 8.78 -18.20 2.57
N LEU A 250 8.46 -17.01 2.08
CA LEU A 250 8.20 -16.72 0.66
C LEU A 250 9.44 -16.28 -0.12
N ASP A 251 10.64 -16.34 0.49
CA ASP A 251 11.90 -15.85 -0.11
C ASP A 251 11.81 -14.36 -0.56
N ARG A 252 11.24 -13.51 0.30
CA ARG A 252 11.06 -12.05 0.11
C ARG A 252 11.84 -11.26 1.17
N GLU A 253 13.14 -11.54 1.31
CA GLU A 253 14.00 -11.00 2.37
C GLU A 253 14.02 -9.47 2.41
N ALA A 254 13.96 -8.81 1.25
CA ALA A 254 13.92 -7.35 1.21
C ALA A 254 12.66 -6.77 1.88
N PHE A 255 11.50 -7.44 1.75
CA PHE A 255 10.28 -7.03 2.44
C PHE A 255 10.36 -7.31 3.95
N ALA A 256 10.92 -8.46 4.32
CA ALA A 256 11.23 -8.73 5.73
C ALA A 256 12.16 -7.67 6.33
N ARG A 257 13.19 -7.24 5.59
CA ARG A 257 14.12 -6.19 6.04
C ARG A 257 13.45 -4.83 6.18
N ILE A 258 12.63 -4.43 5.20
CA ILE A 258 11.84 -3.19 5.29
C ILE A 258 11.01 -3.20 6.58
N LEU A 259 10.35 -4.32 6.88
CA LEU A 259 9.50 -4.43 8.05
C LEU A 259 10.31 -4.38 9.36
N GLU A 260 11.45 -5.06 9.43
CA GLU A 260 12.35 -5.04 10.60
C GLU A 260 12.83 -3.63 10.95
N VAL A 261 13.07 -2.78 9.94
CA VAL A 261 13.50 -1.38 10.12
C VAL A 261 12.30 -0.45 10.34
N HIS A 262 11.15 -0.71 9.69
CA HIS A 262 9.96 0.14 9.77
C HIS A 262 9.23 -0.03 11.12
N MET A 263 9.01 -1.26 11.59
CA MET A 263 8.18 -1.53 12.77
C MET A 263 8.61 -0.78 14.05
N PRO A 264 9.91 -0.64 14.38
CA PRO A 264 10.35 0.10 15.57
C PRO A 264 9.99 1.59 15.55
N ILE A 265 9.90 2.20 14.36
CA ILE A 265 9.64 3.63 14.21
C ILE A 265 8.27 3.92 13.60
N ARG A 266 7.50 2.91 13.21
CA ARG A 266 6.21 2.99 12.49
C ARG A 266 5.25 4.05 13.04
N ARG A 267 5.25 4.25 14.36
CA ARG A 267 4.37 5.20 15.07
C ARG A 267 4.96 6.60 15.24
N ASN A 268 6.25 6.76 14.95
CA ASN A 268 7.02 7.99 15.09
C ASN A 268 7.70 8.39 13.76
N ILE A 269 7.13 7.96 12.63
CA ILE A 269 7.59 8.43 11.33
C ILE A 269 7.28 9.91 11.26
N SER A 270 8.31 10.75 11.17
CA SER A 270 8.13 12.15 10.77
C SER A 270 7.67 12.13 9.32
N THR A 271 6.40 12.43 9.13
CA THR A 271 5.88 12.86 7.84
C THR A 271 6.09 14.37 7.84
N ASP A 272 7.28 14.82 7.46
CA ASP A 272 7.48 16.22 7.12
C ASP A 272 6.64 16.50 5.87
N LEU A 273 5.36 16.86 6.10
CA LEU A 273 4.37 17.29 5.13
C LEU A 273 4.31 18.82 5.14
#